data_AF-A0A535NST6-F1
#
_entry.id   AF-A0A535NST6-F1
#
_cell.length_a   1.000
_cell.length_b   1.000
_cell.length_c   1.000
_cell.angle_alpha   90.00
_cell.angle_beta   90.00
_cell.angle_gamma   90.00
#
_symmetry.space_group_name_H-M   'P 1'
#
loop_
_entity.id
_entity.type
_entity.pdbx_description
1 polymer ?
#
loop_
_entity_poly.entity_id
_entity_poly.type
_entity_poly.pdbx_seq_one_letter_code
_entity_poly.pdbx_strand_id
1 'polypeptide(L)'
;MGQGIDRLVHNRDPRIGGAFDLDKPLYTISVASEILETHPRTLMMYEDLGLIEPYRTATNRRRYSQRNVRKLQVIQQLTREKGVNLAGVKYILMLLESLKNGGVKPPDDL
;
A
#
# COMPACT_ATOMS: atom_id res chain seq x y z
N MET A 1 38.85 29.80 5.84
CA MET A 1 39.75 29.02 4.96
C MET A 1 40.39 27.96 5.84
N GLY A 2 40.30 26.66 5.63
CA GLY A 2 39.74 25.83 4.58
C GLY A 2 40.37 24.43 4.74
N GLN A 3 39.56 23.39 4.49
CA GLN A 3 39.97 22.02 4.14
C GLN A 3 40.44 21.16 5.32
N GLY A 4 39.78 20.05 5.65
CA GLY A 4 39.72 18.83 4.83
C GLY A 4 40.88 17.94 5.34
N ILE A 5 40.73 16.69 5.75
CA ILE A 5 40.12 15.56 5.04
C ILE A 5 40.22 14.35 5.99
N ASP A 6 39.17 14.02 6.75
CA ASP A 6 39.10 12.72 7.41
C ASP A 6 38.35 11.74 6.50
N ARG A 7 39.12 11.12 5.59
CA ARG A 7 38.70 9.96 4.82
C ARG A 7 39.31 8.73 5.47
N LEU A 8 38.57 8.06 6.35
CA LEU A 8 38.65 6.61 6.52
C LEU A 8 37.27 6.00 6.76
N VAL A 9 36.65 5.63 5.64
CA VAL A 9 36.02 4.32 5.40
C VAL A 9 35.12 3.76 6.53
N HIS A 10 33.82 3.99 6.41
CA HIS A 10 32.86 2.89 6.57
C HIS A 10 32.25 2.59 5.20
N ASN A 11 32.87 1.62 4.55
CA ASN A 11 32.42 0.95 3.35
C ASN A 11 31.00 0.39 3.58
N ARG A 12 29.97 1.10 3.11
CA ARG A 12 28.62 0.53 2.95
C ARG A 12 28.41 0.27 1.47
N ASP A 13 28.35 -1.00 1.12
CA ASP A 13 27.99 -1.45 -0.22
C ASP A 13 26.63 -0.84 -0.62
N PRO A 14 26.54 -0.03 -1.69
CA PRO A 14 25.29 0.61 -2.11
C PRO A 14 24.20 -0.37 -2.58
N ARG A 15 24.49 -1.67 -2.65
CA ARG A 15 23.58 -2.71 -3.16
C ARG A 15 22.56 -3.20 -2.14
N ILE A 16 22.70 -2.86 -0.86
CA ILE A 16 21.77 -3.28 0.20
C ILE A 16 21.47 -2.08 1.12
N GLY A 17 20.49 -1.24 0.75
CA GLY A 17 20.16 -0.09 1.59
C GLY A 17 19.20 0.96 1.02
N GLY A 18 18.37 0.63 0.03
CA GLY A 18 17.22 1.47 -0.29
C GLY A 18 16.04 1.03 0.55
N ALA A 19 15.56 1.86 1.49
CA ALA A 19 14.24 1.65 2.06
C ALA A 19 13.25 1.54 0.89
N PHE A 20 12.58 0.39 0.74
CA PHE A 20 11.59 0.21 -0.31
C PHE A 20 10.49 1.26 -0.11
N ASP A 21 10.42 2.23 -1.01
CA ASP A 21 9.32 3.21 -1.03
C ASP A 21 8.03 2.47 -1.41
N LEU A 22 7.26 2.11 -0.38
CA LEU A 22 6.01 1.36 -0.51
C LEU A 22 4.90 2.17 -1.18
N ASP A 23 5.07 3.49 -1.27
CA ASP A 23 4.09 4.41 -1.84
C ASP A 23 4.37 4.70 -3.32
N LYS A 24 5.53 4.26 -3.83
CA LYS A 24 5.85 4.34 -5.26
C LYS A 24 4.80 3.59 -6.11
N PRO A 25 4.11 4.25 -7.06
CA PRO A 25 2.99 3.66 -7.80
C PRO A 25 3.48 2.83 -8.99
N LEU A 26 3.89 1.58 -8.73
CA LEU A 26 4.57 0.72 -9.69
C LEU A 26 3.65 -0.23 -10.48
N TYR A 27 2.51 -0.62 -9.93
CA TYR A 27 1.71 -1.72 -10.48
C TYR A 27 0.56 -1.21 -11.35
N THR A 28 0.35 -1.81 -12.51
CA THR A 28 -0.87 -1.62 -13.29
C THR A 28 -2.02 -2.42 -12.66
N ILE A 29 -3.26 -2.25 -13.15
CA ILE A 29 -4.32 -3.15 -12.69
C ILE A 29 -4.06 -4.61 -13.03
N SER A 30 -3.53 -4.94 -14.22
CA SER A 30 -3.27 -6.34 -14.58
C SER A 30 -2.33 -7.00 -13.57
N VAL A 31 -1.24 -6.31 -13.25
CA VAL A 31 -0.26 -6.80 -12.27
C VAL A 31 -0.88 -6.89 -10.88
N ALA A 32 -1.66 -5.90 -10.46
CA ALA A 32 -2.36 -5.95 -9.18
C ALA A 32 -3.38 -7.10 -9.12
N SER A 33 -4.13 -7.37 -10.19
CA SER A 33 -5.09 -8.48 -10.26
C SER A 33 -4.42 -9.83 -10.21
N GLU A 34 -3.24 -9.99 -10.82
CA GLU A 34 -2.44 -11.20 -10.76
C GLU A 34 -1.92 -11.44 -9.34
N ILE A 35 -1.32 -10.43 -8.71
CA ILE A 35 -0.83 -10.51 -7.31
C ILE A 35 -1.95 -10.86 -6.33
N LEU A 36 -3.13 -10.29 -6.54
CA LEU A 36 -4.28 -10.40 -5.66
C LEU A 36 -5.22 -11.56 -6.03
N GLU A 37 -4.86 -12.35 -7.04
CA GLU A 37 -5.65 -13.46 -7.60
C GLU A 37 -7.14 -13.09 -7.74
N THR A 38 -7.40 -11.92 -8.30
CA THR A 38 -8.73 -11.30 -8.30
C THR A 38 -9.01 -10.61 -9.62
N HIS A 39 -10.23 -10.78 -10.11
CA HIS A 39 -10.65 -10.19 -11.37
C HIS A 39 -10.52 -8.65 -11.38
N PRO A 40 -10.01 -8.03 -12.46
CA PRO A 40 -9.83 -6.58 -12.54
C PRO A 40 -11.10 -5.75 -12.21
N ARG A 41 -12.28 -6.26 -12.59
CA ARG A 41 -13.58 -5.63 -12.29
C ARG A 41 -13.80 -5.42 -10.78
N THR A 42 -13.37 -6.37 -9.96
CA THR A 42 -13.51 -6.30 -8.50
C THR A 42 -12.63 -5.20 -7.91
N LEU A 43 -11.40 -5.05 -8.41
CA LEU A 43 -10.53 -3.94 -7.97
C LEU A 43 -11.10 -2.58 -8.36
N MET A 44 -11.68 -2.46 -9.56
CA MET A 44 -12.38 -1.23 -9.98
C MET A 44 -13.61 -0.96 -9.11
N MET A 45 -14.37 -1.99 -8.73
CA MET A 45 -15.47 -1.83 -7.79
C MET A 45 -14.99 -1.31 -6.42
N TYR A 46 -13.85 -1.77 -5.91
CA TYR A 46 -13.27 -1.26 -4.67
C TYR A 46 -12.81 0.21 -4.79
N GLU A 47 -12.29 0.61 -5.95
CA GLU A 47 -12.00 2.02 -6.26
C GLU A 47 -13.28 2.87 -6.27
N ASP A 48 -14.31 2.43 -6.99
CA ASP A 48 -15.60 3.14 -7.13
C ASP A 48 -16.29 3.35 -5.77
N LEU A 49 -16.13 2.39 -4.85
CA LEU A 49 -16.63 2.47 -3.47
C LEU A 49 -15.77 3.37 -2.55
N GLY A 50 -14.63 3.87 -3.05
CA GLY A 50 -13.69 4.70 -2.30
C GLY A 50 -12.89 3.93 -1.24
N LEU A 51 -12.77 2.60 -1.37
CA LEU A 51 -11.97 1.78 -0.43
C LEU A 51 -10.47 1.95 -0.68
N ILE A 52 -10.11 2.25 -1.92
CA ILE A 52 -8.74 2.49 -2.36
C ILE A 52 -8.71 3.64 -3.36
N GLU A 53 -7.62 4.42 -3.34
CA GLU A 53 -7.37 5.46 -4.32
C GLU A 53 -5.99 5.21 -4.95
N PRO A 54 -5.92 4.75 -6.21
CA PRO A 54 -4.67 4.58 -6.92
C PRO A 54 -4.16 5.93 -7.43
N TYR A 55 -2.85 6.04 -7.60
CA TYR A 55 -2.26 7.16 -8.34
C TYR A 55 -2.74 7.12 -9.80
N ARG A 56 -2.98 8.29 -10.39
CA ARG A 56 -3.30 8.43 -11.83
C ARG A 56 -2.17 9.18 -12.52
N THR A 57 -1.65 8.61 -13.61
CA THR A 57 -0.63 9.27 -14.44
C THR A 57 -1.21 10.50 -15.17
N ALA A 58 -0.35 11.31 -15.77
CA ALA A 58 -0.77 12.41 -16.66
C ALA A 58 -1.70 11.96 -17.80
N THR A 59 -1.56 10.71 -18.26
CA THR A 59 -2.45 10.08 -19.25
C THR A 59 -3.68 9.39 -18.65
N ASN A 60 -4.02 9.72 -17.39
CA ASN A 60 -5.11 9.16 -16.60
C ASN A 60 -5.08 7.62 -16.44
N ARG A 61 -3.90 7.00 -16.56
CA ARG A 61 -3.73 5.57 -16.29
C ARG A 61 -3.48 5.38 -14.81
N ARG A 62 -4.26 4.50 -14.19
CA ARG A 62 -4.08 4.16 -12.77
C ARG A 62 -2.84 3.30 -12.52
N ARG A 63 -2.26 3.51 -11.35
CA ARG A 63 -1.09 2.82 -10.82
C ARG A 63 -1.26 2.61 -9.33
N TYR A 64 -1.02 1.38 -8.89
CA TYR A 64 -1.06 1.00 -7.48
C TYR A 64 0.35 0.97 -6.91
N SER A 65 0.47 1.40 -5.67
CA SER A 65 1.66 1.21 -4.87
C SER A 65 1.63 -0.13 -4.13
N GLN A 66 2.76 -0.51 -3.52
CA GLN A 66 2.80 -1.70 -2.66
C GLN A 66 1.88 -1.54 -1.45
N ARG A 67 1.72 -0.33 -0.91
CA ARG A 67 0.76 -0.02 0.15
C ARG A 67 -0.68 -0.24 -0.31
N ASN A 68 -1.01 0.12 -1.55
CA ASN A 68 -2.35 -0.14 -2.09
C ASN A 68 -2.63 -1.66 -2.18
N VAL A 69 -1.67 -2.45 -2.66
CA VAL A 69 -1.80 -3.91 -2.74
C VAL A 69 -2.05 -4.52 -1.36
N ARG A 70 -1.29 -4.10 -0.33
CA ARG A 70 -1.51 -4.57 1.05
C ARG A 70 -2.90 -4.21 1.57
N LYS A 71 -3.37 -2.98 1.31
CA LYS A 71 -4.73 -2.56 1.69
C LYS A 71 -5.80 -3.41 1.01
N LEU A 72 -5.59 -3.77 -0.27
CA LEU A 72 -6.49 -4.66 -1.01
C LEU A 72 -6.49 -6.09 -0.45
N GLN A 73 -5.36 -6.60 0.04
CA GLN A 73 -5.31 -7.89 0.75
C GLN A 73 -6.15 -7.86 2.03
N VAL A 74 -6.04 -6.81 2.84
CA VAL A 74 -6.87 -6.63 4.05
C VAL A 74 -8.35 -6.60 3.71
N ILE A 75 -8.74 -5.91 2.62
CA ILE A 75 -10.13 -5.90 2.14
C ILE A 75 -10.59 -7.33 1.78
N GLN A 76 -9.75 -8.12 1.11
CA GLN A 76 -10.09 -9.52 0.77
C GLN A 76 -10.22 -10.39 2.02
N GLN A 77 -9.31 -10.25 2.98
CA GLN A 77 -9.36 -11.01 4.23
C GLN A 77 -10.65 -10.72 5.00
N LEU A 78 -11.00 -9.44 5.16
CA LEU A 78 -12.24 -9.02 5.82
C LEU A 78 -13.48 -9.56 5.11
N THR A 79 -13.51 -9.54 3.78
CA THR A 79 -14.68 -9.96 3.00
C THR A 79 -14.81 -11.48 2.89
N ARG A 80 -13.71 -12.20 2.63
CA ARG A 80 -13.71 -13.64 2.34
C ARG A 80 -13.62 -14.50 3.59
N GLU A 81 -12.76 -14.12 4.54
CA GLU A 81 -12.50 -14.94 5.73
C GLU A 81 -13.37 -14.51 6.91
N LYS A 82 -13.58 -13.20 7.10
CA LYS A 82 -14.33 -12.66 8.24
C LYS A 82 -15.80 -12.37 7.91
N GLY A 83 -16.23 -12.54 6.66
CA GLY A 83 -17.61 -12.34 6.22
C GLY A 83 -18.11 -10.90 6.32
N VAL A 84 -17.21 -9.92 6.42
CA VAL A 84 -17.57 -8.51 6.53
C VAL A 84 -18.00 -7.98 5.17
N ASN A 85 -19.17 -7.33 5.10
CA ASN A 85 -19.61 -6.69 3.86
C ASN A 85 -18.79 -5.43 3.54
N LEU A 86 -18.88 -4.92 2.31
CA LEU A 86 -18.06 -3.78 1.85
C LEU A 86 -18.33 -2.48 2.62
N ALA A 87 -19.56 -2.28 3.11
CA ALA A 87 -19.88 -1.13 3.96
C ALA A 87 -19.14 -1.22 5.31
N GLY A 88 -19.14 -2.40 5.93
CA GLY A 88 -18.39 -2.68 7.15
C GLY A 88 -16.88 -2.52 6.95
N VAL A 89 -16.34 -3.04 5.84
CA VAL A 89 -14.92 -2.86 5.47
C VAL A 89 -14.55 -1.38 5.42
N LYS A 90 -15.40 -0.53 4.82
CA LYS A 90 -15.14 0.91 4.75
C LYS A 90 -14.97 1.51 6.15
N TYR A 91 -15.90 1.23 7.06
CA TYR A 91 -15.82 1.74 8.44
C TYR A 91 -14.60 1.18 9.19
N ILE A 92 -14.29 -0.12 9.05
CA ILE A 92 -13.11 -0.73 9.66
C ILE A 92 -11.83 -0.03 9.19
N LEU A 93 -11.67 0.19 7.88
CA LEU A 93 -10.50 0.88 7.34
C LEU A 93 -10.39 2.33 7.86
N MET A 94 -11.50 3.05 8.02
CA MET A 94 -11.51 4.39 8.61
C MET A 94 -11.10 4.37 10.08
N LEU A 95 -11.56 3.39 10.84
CA LEU A 95 -11.18 3.21 12.25
C LEU A 95 -9.69 2.87 12.37
N LEU A 96 -9.17 1.95 11.55
CA LEU A 96 -7.75 1.59 11.53
C LEU A 96 -6.85 2.78 11.21
N GLU A 97 -7.25 3.64 10.26
CA GLU A 97 -6.51 4.87 9.98
C GLU A 97 -6.56 5.85 11.16
N SER A 98 -7.72 5.96 11.83
CA SER A 98 -7.87 6.79 13.04
C SER A 98 -6.99 6.30 14.20
N LEU A 99 -6.92 4.98 14.41
CA LEU A 99 -6.05 4.35 15.41
C LEU A 99 -4.58 4.60 15.10
N LYS A 100 -4.17 4.41 13.85
CA LYS A 100 -2.81 4.69 13.38
C LYS A 100 -2.42 6.15 13.60
N ASN A 101 -3.32 7.09 13.32
CA ASN A 101 -3.10 8.52 13.58
C ASN A 101 -3.03 8.85 15.07
N GLY A 102 -3.74 8.09 15.90
CA GLY A 102 -3.65 8.16 17.36
C GLY A 102 -2.46 7.42 17.96
N GLY A 103 -1.57 6.82 17.14
CA GLY A 103 -0.42 6.04 17.61
C GLY A 103 -0.79 4.69 18.23
N VAL A 104 -2.04 4.24 18.04
CA VAL A 104 -2.53 2.96 18.54
C VAL A 104 -2.28 1.89 17.49
N LYS A 105 -1.60 0.81 17.90
CA LYS A 105 -1.37 -0.35 17.03
C LYS A 105 -2.71 -1.03 16.73
N PRO A 106 -2.99 -1.40 15.47
CA PRO A 106 -4.17 -2.20 15.16
C PRO A 106 -4.11 -3.57 15.86
N PRO A 107 -5.26 -4.26 16.04
CA PRO A 107 -5.30 -5.62 16.56
C PRO A 107 -4.36 -6.56 15.81
N ASP A 108 -3.76 -7.53 16.50
CA ASP A 108 -2.76 -8.44 15.91
C ASP A 108 -3.37 -9.45 14.91
N ASP A 109 -4.69 -9.59 14.88
CA ASP A 109 -5.43 -10.51 14.01
C ASP A 109 -5.88 -9.89 12.67
N LEU A 110 -5.36 -8.70 12.35
CA LEU A 110 -5.67 -7.86 11.18
C LEU A 110 -4.47 -7.58 10.28
#